data_AF-A0A0F9EBI0-F1
#
_entry.id   AF-A0A0F9EBI0-F1
#
_cell.length_a   1.000
_cell.length_b   1.000
_cell.length_c   1.000
_cell.angle_alpha   90.00
_cell.angle_beta   90.00
_cell.angle_gamma   90.00
#
_symmetry.space_group_name_H-M   'P 1'
#
loop_
_entity.id
_entity.type
_entity.pdbx_description
1 polymer ?
#
loop_
_entity_poly.entity_id
_entity_poly.type
_entity_poly.pdbx_seq_one_letter_code
_entity_poly.pdbx_strand_id
1 'polypeptide(L)'
;MGLFDFDPGATQAAILAKRKAVVTRGTTAPTPPPVLPPPPAPAVAPTPFAQTQAGLTFAAEQQRQLLAIQRQNQEALVRQQQRDALVLQQQEQVFQQQQLQRRIAEEQRIRVEERERTRQANISSLRAERESTFSQMMKSGDQVRAVIFALGYGPENDVFDTRARALGTTVQELRSAQATRTTTEQALSRVLNRQVTIGREGVRGLGTAISSARQFVQGGADIQTLLTSAFGVGSLRAGERPGISQTRLAELIQSVVPTGVL
;
A
#
# COMPACT_ATOMS: atom_id res chain seq x y z
N MET A 1 32.05 38.86 9.64
CA MET A 1 32.91 38.09 8.73
C MET A 1 32.03 37.67 7.57
N GLY A 2 31.97 38.38 6.44
CA GLY A 2 33.05 38.72 5.53
C GLY A 2 32.85 37.85 4.27
N LEU A 3 32.05 38.34 3.32
CA LEU A 3 32.50 38.90 2.03
C LEU A 3 32.83 37.82 0.99
N PHE A 4 31.92 37.60 0.03
CA PHE A 4 32.27 37.27 -1.37
C PHE A 4 31.09 37.68 -2.28
N ASP A 5 31.02 38.98 -2.54
CA ASP A 5 30.39 39.51 -3.76
C ASP A 5 31.32 39.19 -4.94
N PHE A 6 30.79 38.48 -5.94
CA PHE A 6 31.49 38.23 -7.20
C PHE A 6 30.97 39.26 -8.21
N ASP A 7 31.74 40.32 -8.43
CA ASP A 7 31.45 41.39 -9.38
C ASP A 7 32.07 41.03 -10.76
N PRO A 8 31.27 40.75 -11.80
CA PRO A 8 31.76 40.36 -13.13
C PRO A 8 32.24 41.55 -13.99
N GLY A 9 32.26 42.79 -13.46
CA GLY A 9 32.59 44.00 -14.23
C GLY A 9 34.08 44.29 -14.45
N ALA A 10 35.00 43.66 -13.73
CA ALA A 10 36.39 44.11 -13.65
C ALA A 10 37.33 43.65 -14.79
N THR A 11 36.91 42.72 -15.65
CA THR A 11 37.80 42.13 -16.67
C THR A 11 37.65 42.70 -18.07
N GLN A 12 36.58 43.46 -18.36
CA GLN A 12 36.37 44.05 -19.69
C GLN A 12 36.98 45.46 -19.84
N ALA A 13 37.12 46.21 -18.74
CA ALA A 13 37.74 47.54 -18.76
C ALA A 13 39.27 47.51 -18.92
N ALA A 14 39.95 46.42 -18.53
CA ALA A 14 41.40 46.29 -18.63
C ALA A 14 41.91 45.95 -20.04
N ILE A 15 41.06 45.41 -20.91
CA ILE A 15 41.46 44.95 -22.26
C ILE A 15 41.36 46.10 -23.29
N LEU A 16 40.51 47.10 -23.04
CA LEU A 16 40.36 48.28 -23.91
C LEU A 16 41.42 49.37 -23.70
N ALA A 17 42.18 49.34 -22.59
CA ALA A 17 43.22 50.33 -22.30
C ALA A 17 44.56 50.09 -23.04
N LYS A 18 44.78 48.91 -23.63
CA LYS A 18 46.06 48.55 -24.29
C LYS A 18 46.14 48.85 -25.80
N ARG A 19 45.13 49.49 -26.42
CA ARG A 19 45.12 49.80 -27.87
C ARG A 19 45.10 51.29 -28.25
N LYS A 20 45.37 52.20 -27.32
CA LYS A 20 45.54 53.64 -27.60
C LYS A 20 46.85 54.19 -27.01
N ALA A 21 47.99 53.76 -27.55
CA ALA A 21 49.28 54.37 -27.20
C ALA A 21 50.37 54.08 -28.24
N VAL A 22 50.13 54.39 -29.51
CA VAL A 22 51.22 54.71 -30.44
C VAL A 22 50.69 55.79 -31.36
N VAL A 23 51.51 56.83 -31.59
CA VAL A 23 51.29 58.04 -32.42
C VAL A 23 50.99 59.29 -31.58
N THR A 24 52.04 60.02 -31.18
CA THR A 24 52.14 61.47 -31.40
C THR A 24 53.55 62.04 -31.13
N ARG A 25 54.11 62.63 -32.19
CA ARG A 25 54.94 63.85 -32.32
C ARG A 25 55.99 64.19 -31.25
N GLY A 26 57.25 64.19 -31.68
CA GLY A 26 58.30 65.09 -31.20
C GLY A 26 58.66 66.09 -32.31
N THR A 27 58.61 67.38 -31.99
CA THR A 27 58.97 68.52 -32.85
C THR A 27 60.18 69.21 -32.22
N THR A 28 61.26 69.44 -32.99
CA THR A 28 62.28 70.47 -32.66
C THR A 28 62.92 70.99 -33.95
N ALA A 29 63.10 72.31 -34.06
CA ALA A 29 63.77 73.08 -35.12
C ALA A 29 65.01 73.81 -34.52
N PRO A 30 65.85 74.63 -35.21
CA PRO A 30 66.20 74.77 -36.65
C PRO A 30 67.74 74.96 -36.99
N THR A 31 68.10 74.88 -38.30
CA THR A 31 69.21 75.55 -39.10
C THR A 31 70.73 75.27 -38.88
N PRO A 32 71.68 75.48 -39.87
CA PRO A 32 71.61 75.81 -41.33
C PRO A 32 72.56 74.89 -42.24
N PRO A 33 72.96 75.19 -43.52
CA PRO A 33 73.02 74.20 -44.62
C PRO A 33 74.44 73.72 -45.04
N PRO A 34 74.57 72.73 -45.96
CA PRO A 34 75.08 73.07 -47.29
C PRO A 34 74.53 72.23 -48.49
N VAL A 35 74.44 72.92 -49.63
CA VAL A 35 74.69 72.55 -51.05
C VAL A 35 74.04 71.30 -51.69
N LEU A 36 73.33 71.57 -52.79
CA LEU A 36 72.62 70.69 -53.73
C LEU A 36 73.52 69.72 -54.52
N PRO A 37 72.94 68.58 -54.96
CA PRO A 37 73.01 68.16 -56.36
C PRO A 37 71.59 67.99 -56.99
N PRO A 38 71.47 67.97 -58.34
CA PRO A 38 70.21 68.11 -59.08
C PRO A 38 69.27 66.88 -58.96
N PRO A 39 67.97 67.02 -59.31
CA PRO A 39 66.94 66.04 -58.96
C PRO A 39 67.01 64.78 -59.85
N PRO A 40 66.90 63.57 -59.27
CA PRO A 40 66.43 62.40 -60.00
C PRO A 40 64.87 62.36 -60.01
N ALA A 41 64.35 61.80 -61.09
CA ALA A 41 62.94 61.70 -61.50
C ALA A 41 61.93 61.28 -60.40
N PRO A 42 60.62 61.59 -60.56
CA PRO A 42 59.60 61.24 -59.58
C PRO A 42 59.55 59.73 -59.33
N ALA A 43 59.93 59.32 -58.11
CA ALA A 43 59.71 57.97 -57.63
C ALA A 43 58.21 57.77 -57.41
N VAL A 44 57.64 56.86 -58.18
CA VAL A 44 56.27 56.36 -57.99
C VAL A 44 56.16 55.81 -56.55
N ALA A 45 55.24 56.36 -55.75
CA ALA A 45 54.96 55.83 -54.42
C ALA A 45 54.57 54.34 -54.53
N PRO A 46 55.10 53.45 -53.67
CA PRO A 46 54.76 52.03 -53.73
C PRO A 46 53.24 51.87 -53.54
N THR A 47 52.61 51.12 -54.45
CA THR A 47 51.18 50.79 -54.35
C THR A 47 50.94 50.03 -53.03
N PRO A 48 49.92 50.42 -52.24
CA PRO A 48 49.64 49.75 -50.97
C PRO A 48 49.27 48.29 -51.22
N PHE A 49 49.70 47.37 -50.35
CA PHE A 49 49.50 45.93 -50.50
C PHE A 49 48.06 45.54 -50.83
N ALA A 50 47.08 46.23 -50.23
CA ALA A 50 45.64 46.05 -50.49
C ALA A 50 45.21 46.27 -51.96
N GLN A 51 46.01 46.98 -52.76
CA GLN A 51 45.77 47.24 -54.20
C GLN A 51 46.64 46.37 -55.12
N THR A 52 47.55 45.57 -54.55
CA THR A 52 48.34 44.60 -55.32
C THR A 52 47.55 43.31 -55.52
N GLN A 53 47.80 42.58 -56.61
CA GLN A 53 47.19 41.26 -56.87
C GLN A 53 47.39 40.28 -55.71
N ALA A 54 48.53 40.36 -55.02
CA ALA A 54 48.83 39.57 -53.82
C ALA A 54 47.93 39.93 -52.62
N GLY A 55 47.60 41.21 -52.41
CA GLY A 55 46.68 41.62 -51.35
C GLY A 55 45.22 41.27 -51.64
N LEU A 56 44.80 41.35 -52.91
CA LEU A 56 43.46 40.94 -53.34
C LEU A 56 43.24 39.43 -53.21
N THR A 57 44.25 38.62 -53.55
CA THR A 57 44.20 37.16 -53.38
C THR A 57 44.20 36.76 -51.90
N PHE A 58 45.03 37.39 -51.06
CA PHE A 58 45.01 37.19 -49.61
C PHE A 58 43.65 37.55 -48.99
N ALA A 59 43.05 38.69 -49.37
CA ALA A 59 41.71 39.07 -48.88
C ALA A 59 40.63 38.07 -49.30
N ALA A 60 40.68 37.56 -50.54
CA ALA A 60 39.77 36.53 -51.03
C ALA A 60 39.95 35.18 -50.30
N GLU A 61 41.19 34.79 -50.01
CA GLU A 61 41.48 33.59 -49.20
C GLU A 61 40.99 33.74 -47.76
N GLN A 62 41.21 34.90 -47.15
CA GLN A 62 40.72 35.21 -45.81
C GLN A 62 39.19 35.13 -45.73
N GLN A 63 38.49 35.67 -46.74
CA GLN A 63 37.03 35.61 -46.81
C GLN A 63 36.51 34.18 -47.00
N ARG A 64 37.20 33.35 -47.80
CA ARG A 64 36.89 31.91 -47.93
C ARG A 64 37.09 31.15 -46.63
N GLN A 65 38.17 31.43 -45.89
CA GLN A 65 38.40 30.83 -44.58
C GLN A 65 37.30 31.20 -43.57
N LEU A 66 36.87 32.46 -43.53
CA LEU A 66 35.79 32.89 -42.64
C LEU A 66 34.47 32.17 -42.95
N LEU A 67 34.12 32.05 -44.24
CA LEU A 67 32.92 31.30 -44.65
C LEU A 67 33.03 29.80 -44.31
N ALA A 68 34.21 29.21 -44.45
CA ALA A 68 34.45 27.81 -44.07
C ALA A 68 34.28 27.60 -42.56
N ILE A 69 34.86 28.47 -41.73
CA ILE A 69 34.69 28.46 -40.26
C ILE A 69 33.21 28.65 -39.90
N GLN A 70 32.51 29.56 -40.58
CA GLN A 70 31.10 29.82 -40.31
C GLN A 70 30.22 28.60 -40.63
N ARG A 71 30.46 27.91 -41.75
CA ARG A 71 29.78 26.64 -42.08
C ARG A 71 30.09 25.55 -41.06
N GLN A 72 31.36 25.41 -40.68
CA GLN A 72 31.78 24.41 -39.69
C GLN A 72 31.12 24.65 -38.32
N ASN A 73 31.00 25.91 -37.90
CA ASN A 73 30.30 26.29 -36.67
C ASN A 73 28.80 26.00 -36.75
N GLN A 74 28.16 26.26 -37.90
CA GLN A 74 26.75 25.93 -38.12
C GLN A 74 26.51 24.42 -38.04
N GLU A 75 27.35 23.61 -38.68
CA GLU A 75 27.26 22.15 -38.62
C GLU A 75 27.51 21.61 -37.21
N ALA A 76 28.44 22.21 -36.45
CA ALA A 76 28.67 21.86 -35.06
C ALA A 76 27.43 22.15 -34.20
N LEU A 77 26.79 23.30 -34.41
CA LEU A 77 25.60 23.72 -33.69
C LEU A 77 24.39 22.82 -34.01
N VAL A 78 24.19 22.46 -35.27
CA VAL A 78 23.14 21.49 -35.67
C VAL A 78 23.38 20.12 -35.03
N ARG A 79 24.62 19.64 -35.01
CA ARG A 79 24.96 18.36 -34.34
C ARG A 79 24.72 18.43 -32.83
N GLN A 80 24.98 19.57 -32.20
CA GLN A 80 24.69 19.78 -30.79
C GLN A 80 23.18 19.75 -30.51
N GLN A 81 22.38 20.49 -31.29
CA GLN A 81 20.92 20.50 -31.16
C GLN A 81 20.30 19.11 -31.33
N GLN A 82 20.80 18.32 -32.28
CA GLN A 82 20.35 16.94 -32.48
C GLN A 82 20.64 16.05 -31.25
N ARG A 83 21.81 16.21 -30.63
CA ARG A 83 22.15 15.47 -29.40
C ARG A 83 21.26 15.90 -28.24
N ASP A 84 21.05 17.20 -28.07
CA ASP A 84 20.21 17.72 -26.98
C ASP A 84 18.75 17.28 -27.15
N ALA A 85 18.24 17.28 -28.39
CA ALA A 85 16.90 16.77 -28.69
C ALA A 85 16.74 15.28 -28.35
N LEU A 86 17.74 14.44 -28.66
CA LEU A 86 17.74 13.03 -28.30
C LEU A 86 17.79 12.83 -26.77
N VAL A 87 18.57 13.64 -26.07
CA VAL A 87 18.66 13.60 -24.61
C VAL A 87 17.33 13.99 -23.97
N LEU A 88 16.69 15.06 -24.45
CA LEU A 88 15.36 15.47 -24.00
C LEU A 88 14.32 14.37 -24.24
N GLN A 89 14.31 13.77 -25.43
CA GLN A 89 13.40 12.67 -25.76
C GLN A 89 13.59 11.47 -24.82
N GLN A 90 14.84 11.10 -24.48
CA GLN A 90 15.11 10.03 -23.52
C GLN A 90 14.64 10.41 -22.11
N GLN A 91 14.86 11.65 -21.67
CA GLN A 91 14.40 12.12 -20.36
C GLN A 91 12.87 12.10 -20.26
N GLU A 92 12.17 12.53 -21.31
CA GLU A 92 10.71 12.46 -21.38
C GLU A 92 10.21 11.02 -21.28
N GLN A 93 10.84 10.07 -21.98
CA GLN A 93 10.48 8.66 -21.89
C GLN A 93 10.70 8.09 -20.48
N VAL A 94 11.84 8.42 -19.84
CA VAL A 94 12.12 8.00 -18.46
C VAL A 94 11.10 8.59 -17.49
N PHE A 95 10.76 9.87 -17.65
CA PHE A 95 9.75 10.53 -16.83
C PHE A 95 8.37 9.87 -16.99
N GLN A 96 7.95 9.57 -18.22
CA GLN A 96 6.70 8.85 -18.49
C GLN A 96 6.71 7.45 -17.84
N GLN A 97 7.81 6.70 -17.96
CA GLN A 97 7.95 5.40 -17.30
C GLN A 97 7.88 5.51 -15.78
N GLN A 98 8.54 6.50 -15.17
CA GLN A 98 8.46 6.75 -13.73
C GLN A 98 7.04 7.10 -13.29
N GLN A 99 6.31 7.91 -14.05
CA GLN A 99 4.91 8.22 -13.75
C GLN A 99 4.03 6.96 -13.80
N LEU A 100 4.20 6.11 -14.82
CA LEU A 100 3.47 4.85 -14.93
C LEU A 100 3.80 3.92 -13.76
N GLN A 101 5.07 3.78 -13.38
CA GLN A 101 5.47 2.98 -12.23
C GLN A 101 4.84 3.47 -10.93
N ARG A 102 4.78 4.80 -10.72
CA ARG A 102 4.11 5.38 -9.54
C ARG A 102 2.61 5.05 -9.53
N ARG A 103 1.92 5.20 -10.67
CA ARG A 103 0.49 4.84 -10.78
C ARG A 103 0.25 3.36 -10.49
N ILE A 104 1.07 2.47 -11.03
CA ILE A 104 0.95 1.03 -10.76
C ILE A 104 1.16 0.74 -9.27
N ALA A 105 2.17 1.36 -8.64
CA ALA A 105 2.42 1.19 -7.22
C ALA A 105 1.27 1.73 -6.35
N GLU A 106 0.67 2.87 -6.72
CA GLU A 106 -0.51 3.42 -6.07
C GLU A 106 -1.74 2.54 -6.24
N GLU A 107 -2.03 2.07 -7.45
CA GLU A 107 -3.12 1.12 -7.71
C GLU A 107 -2.96 -0.17 -6.91
N GLN A 108 -1.74 -0.70 -6.81
CA GLN A 108 -1.46 -1.87 -5.98
C GLN A 108 -1.74 -1.59 -4.51
N ARG A 109 -1.34 -0.43 -3.98
CA ARG A 109 -1.64 -0.03 -2.59
C ARG A 109 -3.15 0.07 -2.35
N ILE A 110 -3.89 0.71 -3.25
CA ILE A 110 -5.35 0.83 -3.16
C ILE A 110 -6.00 -0.56 -3.16
N ARG A 111 -5.58 -1.46 -4.06
CA ARG A 111 -6.12 -2.83 -4.12
C ARG A 111 -5.85 -3.61 -2.84
N VAL A 112 -4.67 -3.45 -2.23
CA VAL A 112 -4.35 -4.09 -0.95
C VAL A 112 -5.25 -3.53 0.15
N GLU A 113 -5.39 -2.21 0.23
CA GLU A 113 -6.25 -1.56 1.22
C GLU A 113 -7.73 -1.95 1.06
N GLU A 114 -8.24 -2.02 -0.17
CA GLU A 114 -9.61 -2.50 -0.45
C GLU A 114 -9.80 -3.96 -0.03
N ARG A 115 -8.82 -4.83 -0.27
CA ARG A 115 -8.84 -6.22 0.21
C ARG A 115 -8.84 -6.28 1.73
N GLU A 116 -8.09 -5.41 2.39
CA GLU A 116 -8.07 -5.35 3.85
C GLU A 116 -9.39 -4.84 4.42
N ARG A 117 -9.97 -3.79 3.83
CA ARG A 117 -11.28 -3.24 4.22
C ARG A 117 -12.39 -4.27 4.03
N THR A 118 -12.43 -4.94 2.88
CA THR A 118 -13.40 -6.02 2.61
C THR A 118 -13.22 -7.20 3.57
N ARG A 119 -11.97 -7.59 3.85
CA ARG A 119 -11.68 -8.60 4.88
C ARG A 119 -12.19 -8.18 6.26
N GLN A 120 -11.94 -6.94 6.68
CA GLN A 120 -12.42 -6.42 7.96
C GLN A 120 -13.95 -6.38 8.03
N ALA A 121 -14.61 -5.95 6.95
CA ALA A 121 -16.07 -5.98 6.83
C ALA A 121 -16.61 -7.40 6.98
N ASN A 122 -16.02 -8.39 6.30
CA ASN A 122 -16.40 -9.80 6.41
C ASN A 122 -16.17 -10.37 7.83
N ILE A 123 -15.11 -9.95 8.52
CA ILE A 123 -14.88 -10.34 9.92
C ILE A 123 -15.98 -9.74 10.81
N SER A 124 -16.38 -8.49 10.57
CA SER A 124 -17.44 -7.84 11.34
C SER A 124 -18.82 -8.46 11.09
N SER A 125 -19.13 -8.81 9.83
CA SER A 125 -20.37 -9.50 9.49
C SER A 125 -20.43 -10.90 10.10
N LEU A 126 -19.31 -11.64 10.09
CA LEU A 126 -19.23 -12.96 10.73
C LEU A 126 -19.53 -12.89 12.23
N ARG A 127 -19.04 -11.84 12.91
CA ARG A 127 -19.34 -11.60 14.34
C ARG A 127 -20.82 -11.31 14.56
N ALA A 128 -21.40 -10.42 13.76
CA ALA A 128 -22.81 -10.07 13.85
C ALA A 128 -23.74 -11.26 13.54
N GLU A 129 -23.41 -12.05 12.50
CA GLU A 129 -24.12 -13.29 12.18
C GLU A 129 -24.09 -14.26 13.36
N ARG A 130 -22.92 -14.44 14.00
CA ARG A 130 -22.77 -15.31 15.16
C ARG A 130 -23.59 -14.85 16.36
N GLU A 131 -23.61 -13.56 16.65
CA GLU A 131 -24.45 -12.97 17.71
C GLU A 131 -25.95 -13.14 17.41
N SER A 132 -26.35 -13.00 16.14
CA SER A 132 -27.71 -13.23 15.68
C SER A 132 -28.12 -14.69 15.84
N THR A 133 -27.29 -15.64 15.39
CA THR A 133 -27.53 -17.09 15.56
C THR A 133 -27.66 -17.46 17.03
N PHE A 134 -26.76 -16.98 17.89
CA PHE A 134 -26.86 -17.19 19.33
C PHE A 134 -28.19 -16.66 19.89
N SER A 135 -28.59 -15.44 19.51
CA SER A 135 -29.85 -14.84 19.95
C SER A 135 -31.07 -15.62 19.46
N GLN A 136 -31.02 -16.18 18.25
CA GLN A 136 -32.07 -17.04 17.72
C GLN A 136 -32.17 -18.37 18.48
N MET A 137 -31.04 -19.00 18.80
CA MET A 137 -31.02 -20.24 19.61
C MET A 137 -31.54 -20.00 21.03
N MET A 138 -31.24 -18.86 21.63
CA MET A 138 -31.81 -18.47 22.93
C MET A 138 -33.33 -18.27 22.85
N LYS A 139 -33.85 -17.70 21.76
CA LYS A 139 -35.29 -17.52 21.53
C LYS A 139 -36.04 -18.84 21.24
N SER A 140 -35.39 -19.81 20.60
CA SER A 140 -35.99 -21.12 20.34
C SER A 140 -36.06 -22.02 21.57
N GLY A 141 -35.49 -21.59 22.71
CA GLY A 141 -35.46 -22.36 23.95
C GLY A 141 -34.31 -23.37 24.03
N ASP A 142 -33.44 -23.46 23.02
CA ASP A 142 -32.31 -24.39 23.00
C ASP A 142 -31.08 -23.81 23.72
N GLN A 143 -31.26 -23.50 25.00
CA GLN A 143 -30.30 -22.73 25.80
C GLN A 143 -28.94 -23.42 25.93
N VAL A 144 -28.91 -24.75 26.06
CA VAL A 144 -27.66 -25.50 26.24
C VAL A 144 -26.85 -25.56 24.96
N ARG A 145 -27.51 -25.78 23.81
CA ARG A 145 -26.86 -25.72 22.50
C ARG A 145 -26.39 -24.31 22.18
N ALA A 146 -27.18 -23.28 22.52
CA ALA A 146 -26.78 -21.88 22.39
C ALA A 146 -25.51 -21.57 23.19
N VAL A 147 -25.39 -22.06 24.43
CA VAL A 147 -24.19 -21.89 25.27
C VAL A 147 -22.99 -22.61 24.66
N ILE A 148 -23.15 -23.85 24.21
CA ILE A 148 -22.08 -24.63 23.57
C ILE A 148 -21.57 -23.91 22.30
N PHE A 149 -22.48 -23.42 21.48
CA PHE A 149 -22.18 -22.57 20.33
C PHE A 149 -21.43 -21.27 20.71
N ALA A 150 -21.90 -20.59 21.74
CA ALA A 150 -21.31 -19.33 22.22
C ALA A 150 -19.86 -19.52 22.73
N LEU A 151 -19.57 -20.67 23.33
CA LEU A 151 -18.24 -21.10 23.75
C LEU A 151 -17.34 -21.56 22.59
N GLY A 152 -17.87 -21.61 21.36
CA GLY A 152 -17.12 -22.02 20.17
C GLY A 152 -17.06 -23.53 19.98
N TYR A 153 -18.03 -24.26 20.51
CA TYR A 153 -18.13 -25.72 20.40
C TYR A 153 -19.40 -26.12 19.63
N GLY A 154 -19.45 -27.37 19.20
CA GLY A 154 -20.62 -27.95 18.54
C GLY A 154 -20.63 -27.75 17.00
N PRO A 155 -21.46 -28.53 16.29
CA PRO A 155 -21.47 -28.57 14.84
C PRO A 155 -21.94 -27.25 14.21
N GLU A 156 -22.79 -26.50 14.91
CA GLU A 156 -23.23 -25.18 14.46
C GLU A 156 -22.07 -24.17 14.41
N ASN A 157 -21.00 -24.37 15.20
CA ASN A 157 -19.82 -23.52 15.19
C ASN A 157 -18.82 -23.86 14.07
N ASP A 158 -18.83 -25.08 13.53
CA ASP A 158 -17.90 -25.52 12.47
C ASP A 158 -17.98 -24.64 11.20
N VAL A 159 -19.20 -24.20 10.87
CA VAL A 159 -19.44 -23.30 9.73
C VAL A 159 -18.81 -21.91 9.98
N PHE A 160 -18.83 -21.43 11.22
CA PHE A 160 -18.18 -20.17 11.58
C PHE A 160 -16.67 -20.31 11.67
N ASP A 161 -16.17 -21.43 12.18
CA ASP A 161 -14.74 -21.74 12.27
C ASP A 161 -14.08 -21.83 10.89
N THR A 162 -14.73 -22.49 9.93
CA THR A 162 -14.23 -22.59 8.56
C THR A 162 -14.18 -21.22 7.89
N ARG A 163 -15.22 -20.40 8.04
CA ARG A 163 -15.25 -19.01 7.55
C ARG A 163 -14.20 -18.13 8.22
N ALA A 164 -14.04 -18.24 9.55
CA ALA A 164 -13.04 -17.50 10.29
C ALA A 164 -11.62 -17.85 9.82
N ARG A 165 -11.30 -19.14 9.66
CA ARG A 165 -10.01 -19.59 9.13
C ARG A 165 -9.75 -19.08 7.72
N ALA A 166 -10.77 -19.08 6.85
CA ALA A 166 -10.66 -18.52 5.50
C ALA A 166 -10.33 -17.01 5.52
N LEU A 167 -10.82 -16.28 6.53
CA LEU A 167 -10.51 -14.88 6.77
C LEU A 167 -9.22 -14.66 7.57
N GLY A 168 -8.46 -15.71 7.90
CA GLY A 168 -7.25 -15.64 8.71
C GLY A 168 -7.49 -15.12 10.13
N THR A 169 -8.66 -15.42 10.71
CA THR A 169 -9.02 -15.09 12.09
C THR A 169 -9.50 -16.35 12.81
N THR A 170 -9.67 -16.27 14.13
CA THR A 170 -10.23 -17.35 14.96
C THR A 170 -11.57 -16.92 15.53
N VAL A 171 -12.51 -17.84 15.63
CA VAL A 171 -13.75 -17.61 16.36
C VAL A 171 -13.40 -17.48 17.85
N GLN A 172 -13.68 -16.30 18.42
CA GLN A 172 -13.53 -16.06 19.85
C GLN A 172 -14.84 -16.40 20.56
N GLU A 173 -14.78 -16.79 21.82
CA GLU A 173 -15.99 -16.96 22.64
C GLU A 173 -16.83 -15.68 22.65
N LEU A 174 -18.16 -15.79 22.62
CA LEU A 174 -19.03 -14.62 22.77
C LEU A 174 -18.85 -14.04 24.18
N ARG A 175 -18.86 -12.71 24.30
CA ARG A 175 -18.61 -12.01 25.58
C ARG A 175 -19.56 -12.47 26.70
N SER A 176 -20.79 -12.87 26.36
CA SER A 176 -21.80 -13.39 27.30
C SER A 176 -21.73 -14.89 27.55
N ALA A 177 -20.91 -15.64 26.80
CA ALA A 177 -20.92 -17.11 26.81
C ALA A 177 -20.64 -17.71 28.20
N GLN A 178 -19.64 -17.20 28.92
CA GLN A 178 -19.26 -17.73 30.23
C GLN A 178 -20.31 -17.44 31.31
N ALA A 179 -20.96 -16.27 31.25
CA ALA A 179 -22.02 -15.92 32.17
C ALA A 179 -23.28 -16.77 31.93
N THR A 180 -23.66 -16.95 30.66
CA THR A 180 -24.77 -17.84 30.30
C THR A 180 -24.45 -19.29 30.66
N ARG A 181 -23.23 -19.77 30.40
CA ARG A 181 -22.76 -21.10 30.82
C ARG A 181 -22.97 -21.34 32.31
N THR A 182 -22.46 -20.45 33.16
CA THR A 182 -22.57 -20.59 34.62
C THR A 182 -24.04 -20.63 35.05
N THR A 183 -24.88 -19.77 34.45
CA THR A 183 -26.32 -19.71 34.76
C THR A 183 -27.04 -21.00 34.35
N THR A 184 -26.75 -21.51 33.16
CA THR A 184 -27.34 -22.75 32.63
C THR A 184 -26.86 -23.98 33.40
N GLU A 185 -25.57 -24.06 33.76
CA GLU A 185 -25.02 -25.12 34.62
C GLU A 185 -25.70 -25.13 35.99
N GLN A 186 -25.91 -23.96 36.61
CA GLN A 186 -26.63 -23.84 37.87
C GLN A 186 -28.10 -24.26 37.75
N ALA A 187 -28.79 -23.85 36.68
CA ALA A 187 -30.19 -24.23 36.44
C ALA A 187 -30.32 -25.75 36.29
N LEU A 188 -29.47 -26.37 35.47
CA LEU A 188 -29.41 -27.83 35.29
C LEU A 188 -29.06 -28.54 36.61
N SER A 189 -28.13 -27.99 37.38
CA SER A 189 -27.71 -28.59 38.64
C SER A 189 -28.81 -28.57 39.70
N ARG A 190 -29.62 -27.50 39.75
CA ARG A 190 -30.79 -27.39 40.64
C ARG A 190 -31.90 -28.34 40.24
N VAL A 191 -32.20 -28.43 38.94
CA VAL A 191 -33.21 -29.35 38.41
C VAL A 191 -32.79 -30.79 38.76
N LEU A 192 -31.60 -31.20 38.33
CA LEU A 192 -31.12 -32.58 38.48
C LEU A 192 -30.69 -32.95 39.90
N ASN A 193 -30.52 -31.97 40.79
CA ASN A 193 -29.96 -32.13 42.13
C ASN A 193 -28.57 -32.81 42.13
N ARG A 194 -27.71 -32.38 41.19
CA ARG A 194 -26.34 -32.89 40.98
C ARG A 194 -25.51 -31.87 40.23
N GLN A 195 -24.20 -32.01 40.29
CA GLN A 195 -23.30 -31.10 39.58
C GLN A 195 -23.29 -31.39 38.08
N VAL A 196 -23.67 -30.39 37.28
CA VAL A 196 -23.65 -30.44 35.81
C VAL A 196 -22.62 -29.46 35.28
N THR A 197 -21.83 -29.89 34.28
CA THR A 197 -20.81 -29.06 33.64
C THR A 197 -20.97 -29.08 32.12
N ILE A 198 -20.81 -27.93 31.48
CA ILE A 198 -20.88 -27.75 30.02
C ILE A 198 -19.48 -27.48 29.52
N GLY A 199 -19.01 -28.22 28.51
CA GLY A 199 -17.65 -28.04 27.98
C GLY A 199 -17.52 -28.49 26.53
N ARG A 200 -16.27 -28.68 26.09
CA ARG A 200 -15.91 -29.09 24.72
C ARG A 200 -16.58 -30.38 24.25
N GLU A 201 -16.78 -31.31 25.18
CA GLU A 201 -17.38 -32.62 24.92
C GLU A 201 -18.92 -32.61 25.07
N GLY A 202 -19.50 -31.42 25.23
CA GLY A 202 -20.92 -31.23 25.51
C GLY A 202 -21.23 -31.15 27.01
N VAL A 203 -22.37 -31.69 27.41
CA VAL A 203 -22.86 -31.62 28.79
C VAL A 203 -22.49 -32.89 29.55
N ARG A 204 -21.82 -32.74 30.70
CA ARG A 204 -21.43 -33.82 31.61
C ARG A 204 -22.20 -33.70 32.92
N GLY A 205 -22.43 -34.84 33.60
CA GLY A 205 -23.11 -34.88 34.91
C GLY A 205 -24.63 -34.99 34.84
N LEU A 206 -25.20 -35.25 33.65
CA LEU A 206 -26.66 -35.39 33.46
C LEU A 206 -27.27 -36.60 34.17
N GLY A 207 -26.46 -37.61 34.51
CA GLY A 207 -26.91 -38.86 35.13
C GLY A 207 -27.41 -39.89 34.11
N THR A 208 -28.18 -40.87 34.58
CA THR A 208 -28.82 -41.87 33.71
C THR A 208 -30.09 -41.29 33.11
N ALA A 209 -30.40 -41.64 31.85
CA ALA A 209 -31.61 -41.20 31.16
C ALA A 209 -32.90 -41.43 31.96
N ILE A 210 -32.95 -42.52 32.73
CA ILE A 210 -34.08 -42.90 33.61
C ILE A 210 -34.26 -41.87 34.75
N SER A 211 -33.18 -41.42 35.39
CA SER A 211 -33.26 -40.43 36.47
C SER A 211 -33.74 -39.07 35.98
N SER A 212 -33.35 -38.70 34.76
CA SER A 212 -33.72 -37.45 34.12
C SER A 212 -35.13 -37.49 33.54
N ALA A 213 -35.60 -38.65 33.08
CA ALA A 213 -36.98 -38.85 32.62
C ALA A 213 -38.00 -38.61 33.74
N ARG A 214 -37.71 -39.02 34.99
CA ARG A 214 -38.59 -38.72 36.13
C ARG A 214 -38.75 -37.23 36.37
N GLN A 215 -37.66 -36.48 36.29
CA GLN A 215 -37.70 -35.02 36.45
C GLN A 215 -38.31 -34.30 35.24
N PHE A 216 -38.19 -34.88 34.06
CA PHE A 216 -38.85 -34.40 32.85
C PHE A 216 -40.38 -34.49 32.98
N VAL A 217 -40.90 -35.61 33.50
CA VAL A 217 -42.34 -35.82 33.71
C VAL A 217 -42.89 -34.97 34.87
N GLN A 218 -42.10 -34.81 35.94
CA GLN A 218 -42.51 -34.02 37.11
C GLN A 218 -42.30 -32.50 36.93
N GLY A 219 -41.49 -32.09 35.96
CA GLY A 219 -41.16 -30.70 35.69
C GLY A 219 -42.15 -30.00 34.75
N GLY A 220 -42.23 -28.66 34.86
CA GLY A 220 -42.98 -27.82 33.91
C GLY A 220 -42.29 -27.70 32.54
N ALA A 221 -42.93 -27.00 31.59
CA ALA A 221 -42.48 -26.86 30.20
C ALA A 221 -41.03 -26.32 30.07
N ASP A 222 -40.61 -25.43 30.97
CA ASP A 222 -39.24 -24.88 30.99
C ASP A 222 -38.19 -25.94 31.32
N ILE A 223 -38.49 -26.84 32.27
CA ILE A 223 -37.62 -27.95 32.67
C ILE A 223 -37.50 -28.96 31.52
N GLN A 224 -38.62 -29.26 30.86
CA GLN A 224 -38.65 -30.16 29.71
C GLN A 224 -37.81 -29.61 28.57
N THR A 225 -37.92 -28.30 28.26
CA THR A 225 -37.14 -27.64 27.22
C THR A 225 -35.64 -27.65 27.55
N LEU A 226 -35.28 -27.32 28.79
CA LEU A 226 -33.90 -27.30 29.26
C LEU A 226 -33.24 -28.70 29.24
N LEU A 227 -33.95 -29.73 29.69
CA LEU A 227 -33.45 -31.10 29.66
C LEU A 227 -33.33 -31.64 28.23
N THR A 228 -34.31 -31.36 27.37
CA THR A 228 -34.27 -31.74 25.94
C THR A 228 -33.07 -31.12 25.23
N SER A 229 -32.83 -29.84 25.51
CA SER A 229 -31.65 -29.11 25.05
C SER A 229 -30.37 -29.80 25.55
N ALA A 230 -30.26 -30.12 26.85
CA ALA A 230 -29.04 -30.68 27.44
C ALA A 230 -28.64 -32.07 26.93
N PHE A 231 -29.60 -32.98 26.75
CA PHE A 231 -29.32 -34.33 26.27
C PHE A 231 -29.06 -34.40 24.75
N GLY A 232 -29.47 -33.36 24.02
CA GLY A 232 -29.24 -33.23 22.58
C GLY A 232 -27.83 -32.77 22.19
N VAL A 233 -26.91 -32.54 23.15
CA VAL A 233 -25.58 -31.95 22.87
C VAL A 233 -24.39 -32.64 23.55
N GLY A 234 -24.51 -33.89 24.05
CA GLY A 234 -23.40 -34.61 24.72
C GLY A 234 -23.00 -35.93 24.05
N SER A 235 -21.69 -36.21 23.89
CA SER A 235 -21.21 -37.51 23.38
C SER A 235 -21.08 -38.56 24.48
N LEU A 236 -21.39 -39.80 24.11
CA LEU A 236 -20.71 -40.98 24.66
C LEU A 236 -19.42 -41.13 23.84
N ARG A 237 -18.25 -41.09 24.49
CA ARG A 237 -16.90 -41.44 23.95
C ARG A 237 -16.30 -40.55 22.84
N ALA A 238 -14.98 -40.70 22.70
CA ALA A 238 -14.16 -40.05 21.68
C ALA A 238 -14.41 -40.67 20.29
N GLY A 239 -14.76 -39.83 19.31
CA GLY A 239 -14.99 -40.24 17.92
C GLY A 239 -16.46 -40.41 17.50
N GLU A 240 -17.42 -40.36 18.43
CA GLU A 240 -18.85 -40.30 18.11
C GLU A 240 -19.36 -38.85 18.10
N ARG A 241 -20.25 -38.54 17.16
CA ARG A 241 -20.91 -37.21 17.10
C ARG A 241 -21.71 -36.98 18.41
N PRO A 242 -21.55 -35.83 19.09
CA PRO A 242 -22.27 -35.55 20.33
C PRO A 242 -23.79 -35.48 20.14
N GLY A 243 -24.56 -36.13 21.02
CA GLY A 243 -26.00 -35.96 21.19
C GLY A 243 -26.81 -37.26 21.07
N ILE A 244 -27.70 -37.51 22.03
CA ILE A 244 -28.87 -38.37 21.80
C ILE A 244 -29.86 -37.52 21.01
N SER A 245 -30.37 -38.02 19.87
CA SER A 245 -31.39 -37.30 19.10
C SER A 245 -32.62 -37.04 19.97
N GLN A 246 -33.31 -35.91 19.75
CA GLN A 246 -34.54 -35.58 20.49
C GLN A 246 -35.56 -36.73 20.44
N THR A 247 -35.64 -37.42 19.29
CA THR A 247 -36.47 -38.61 19.09
C THR A 247 -36.10 -39.75 20.03
N ARG A 248 -34.81 -40.04 20.17
CA ARG A 248 -34.33 -41.14 21.03
C ARG A 248 -34.42 -40.80 22.52
N LEU A 249 -34.35 -39.52 22.88
CA LEU A 249 -34.66 -39.06 24.23
C LEU A 249 -36.16 -39.28 24.53
N ALA A 250 -37.04 -38.89 23.60
CA ALA A 250 -38.48 -39.05 23.76
C ALA A 250 -38.87 -40.54 23.89
N GLU A 251 -38.25 -41.43 23.11
CA GLU A 251 -38.41 -42.89 23.22
C GLU A 251 -37.95 -43.42 24.59
N LEU A 252 -36.80 -42.97 25.08
CA LEU A 252 -36.29 -43.36 26.40
C LEU A 252 -37.18 -42.83 27.53
N ILE A 253 -37.73 -41.63 27.40
CA ILE A 253 -38.69 -41.07 28.34
C ILE A 253 -39.99 -41.88 28.33
N GLN A 254 -40.55 -42.18 27.16
CA GLN A 254 -41.76 -43.02 27.01
C GLN A 254 -41.58 -44.42 27.61
N SER A 255 -40.37 -44.98 27.58
CA SER A 255 -40.07 -46.28 28.21
C SER A 255 -40.07 -46.26 29.75
N VAL A 256 -39.99 -45.07 30.36
CA VAL A 256 -39.85 -44.87 31.81
C VAL A 256 -41.09 -44.21 32.43
N VAL A 257 -41.91 -43.50 31.63
CA VAL A 257 -43.21 -43.01 32.07
C VAL A 257 -44.12 -44.24 32.25
N PRO A 258 -44.63 -44.54 33.46
CA PRO A 258 -45.62 -45.58 33.61
C PRO A 258 -46.83 -45.21 32.75
N THR A 259 -47.14 -46.02 31.74
CA THR A 259 -48.43 -45.95 31.06
C THR A 259 -49.49 -46.14 32.12
N GLY A 260 -50.18 -45.05 32.46
CA GLY A 260 -51.37 -45.11 33.30
C GLY A 260 -52.33 -46.09 32.65
N VAL A 261 -52.51 -47.24 33.30
CA VAL A 261 -53.73 -48.02 33.16
C VAL A 261 -54.83 -47.17 33.80
N LEU A 262 -55.92 -47.01 33.06
CA LEU A 262 -57.17 -46.29 33.40
C LEU A 262 -57.52 -46.31 34.89
#